data_AF-A0A9W6G1S8-F1
#
_entry.id   AF-A0A9W6G1S8-F1
#
_cell.length_a   1.000
_cell.length_b   1.000
_cell.length_c   1.000
_cell.angle_alpha   90.00
_cell.angle_beta   90.00
_cell.angle_gamma   90.00
#
_symmetry.space_group_name_H-M   'P 1'
#
loop_
_entity.id
_entity.type
_entity.pdbx_description
1 polymer ?
#
loop_
_entity_poly.entity_id
_entity_poly.type
_entity_poly.pdbx_seq_one_letter_code
_entity_poly.pdbx_strand_id
1 'polypeptide(L)'
;MTNIDTTRVTWIDENLKITHDQLTREEARDWLRFMMRDRESFLANAIYGFGRRRQLEQNATVIPGNEVGDFCNEFILKIQLVNRNRRLTVSFPLFELVGRDVLVKFGLIEGHVNTDIIGSAE
;
A
#
# COMPACT_ATOMS: atom_id res chain seq x y z
N MET A 1 14.35 16.31 9.55
CA MET A 1 14.49 16.16 8.09
C MET A 1 14.49 14.68 7.79
N THR A 2 13.44 14.17 7.17
CA THR A 2 13.33 12.77 6.76
C THR A 2 14.34 12.55 5.62
N ASN A 3 15.38 11.76 5.87
CA ASN A 3 16.36 11.43 4.82
C ASN A 3 15.73 10.37 3.92
N ILE A 4 15.24 10.79 2.76
CA ILE A 4 14.79 9.85 1.73
C ILE A 4 16.04 9.11 1.22
N ASP A 5 16.07 7.80 1.49
CA ASP A 5 17.11 6.89 1.01
C ASP A 5 17.12 6.88 -0.52
N THR A 6 18.18 7.44 -1.12
CA THR A 6 18.31 7.61 -2.58
C THR A 6 18.33 6.28 -3.31
N THR A 7 18.85 5.21 -2.70
CA THR A 7 18.83 3.87 -3.30
C THR A 7 17.40 3.34 -3.41
N ARG A 8 16.54 3.62 -2.42
CA ARG A 8 15.12 3.23 -2.48
C ARG A 8 14.35 4.03 -3.50
N VAL A 9 14.63 5.32 -3.64
CA VAL A 9 14.00 6.16 -4.68
C VAL A 9 14.25 5.60 -6.07
N THR A 10 15.51 5.27 -6.38
CA THR A 10 15.87 4.65 -7.66
C THR A 10 15.11 3.35 -7.88
N TRP A 11 15.11 2.46 -6.88
CA TRP A 11 14.35 1.21 -6.98
C TRP A 11 12.87 1.45 -7.22
N ILE A 12 12.26 2.43 -6.52
CA ILE A 12 10.84 2.77 -6.69
C ILE A 12 10.57 3.24 -8.11
N ASP A 13 11.36 4.18 -8.66
CA ASP A 13 11.16 4.71 -10.01
C ASP A 13 11.25 3.59 -11.07
N GLU A 14 12.15 2.63 -10.90
CA GLU A 14 12.30 1.47 -11.78
C GLU A 14 11.15 0.45 -11.64
N ASN A 15 10.48 0.43 -10.48
CA ASN A 15 9.49 -0.59 -10.11
C ASN A 15 8.08 -0.01 -9.86
N LEU A 16 7.74 1.16 -10.41
CA LEU A 16 6.43 1.79 -10.18
C LEU A 16 5.24 0.91 -10.59
N LYS A 17 5.43 -0.01 -11.55
CA LYS A 17 4.41 -0.96 -12.02
C LYS A 17 4.45 -2.32 -11.32
N ILE A 18 5.33 -2.48 -10.32
CA ILE A 18 5.48 -3.75 -9.63
C ILE A 18 4.19 -4.10 -8.90
N THR A 19 3.87 -5.38 -8.94
CA THR A 19 2.76 -5.96 -8.21
C THR A 19 3.28 -6.79 -7.05
N HIS A 20 2.45 -7.01 -6.03
CA HIS A 20 2.93 -7.67 -4.81
C HIS A 20 3.46 -9.10 -5.07
N ASP A 21 2.91 -9.86 -6.01
CA ASP A 21 3.36 -11.23 -6.35
C ASP A 21 4.67 -11.25 -7.15
N GLN A 22 5.08 -10.12 -7.73
CA GLN A 22 6.40 -9.95 -8.34
C GLN A 22 7.48 -9.59 -7.32
N LEU A 23 7.09 -9.15 -6.12
CA LEU A 23 8.03 -8.88 -5.04
C LEU A 23 8.49 -10.20 -4.41
N THR A 24 9.79 -10.39 -4.27
CA THR A 24 10.33 -11.57 -3.58
C THR A 24 10.07 -11.49 -2.08
N ARG A 25 10.12 -12.65 -1.40
CA ARG A 25 9.96 -12.70 0.06
C ARG A 25 11.10 -11.95 0.76
N GLU A 26 12.29 -12.00 0.19
CA GLU A 26 13.49 -11.31 0.65
C GLU A 26 13.29 -9.78 0.57
N GLU A 27 12.85 -9.26 -0.57
CA GLU A 27 12.54 -7.84 -0.73
C GLU A 27 11.44 -7.38 0.23
N ALA A 28 10.37 -8.16 0.37
CA ALA A 28 9.31 -7.85 1.33
C ALA A 28 9.82 -7.82 2.78
N ARG A 29 10.73 -8.74 3.14
CA ARG A 29 11.37 -8.74 4.46
C ARG A 29 12.24 -7.49 4.66
N ASP A 30 12.94 -7.04 3.64
CA ASP A 30 13.77 -5.84 3.72
C ASP A 30 12.94 -4.55 3.79
N TRP A 31 11.77 -4.53 3.16
CA TRP A 31 10.76 -3.48 3.39
C TRP A 31 10.26 -3.46 4.84
N LEU A 32 9.94 -4.62 5.42
CA LEU A 32 9.51 -4.70 6.82
C LEU A 32 10.61 -4.32 7.81
N ARG A 33 11.86 -4.75 7.57
CA ARG A 33 13.02 -4.33 8.38
C ARG A 33 13.22 -2.82 8.31
N PHE A 34 13.04 -2.22 7.14
CA PHE A 34 13.10 -0.77 7.01
C PHE A 34 12.00 -0.06 7.77
N MET A 35 10.76 -0.56 7.69
CA MET A 35 9.66 -0.05 8.49
C MET A 35 9.95 -0.10 9.99
N MET A 36 10.56 -1.19 10.48
CA MET A 36 10.94 -1.32 11.89
C MET A 36 12.08 -0.38 12.30
N ARG A 37 13.04 -0.15 11.40
CA ARG A 37 14.20 0.72 11.64
C ARG A 37 13.82 2.20 11.61
N ASP A 38 13.03 2.59 10.62
CA ASP A 38 12.65 3.97 10.35
C ASP A 38 11.28 3.99 9.65
N ARG A 39 10.22 4.08 10.47
CA ARG A 39 8.85 4.10 9.98
C ARG A 39 8.54 5.35 9.15
N GLU A 40 9.13 6.49 9.50
CA GLU A 40 8.86 7.75 8.81
C GLU A 40 9.43 7.71 7.39
N SER A 41 10.69 7.28 7.24
CA SER A 41 11.30 7.13 5.92
C SER A 41 10.66 6.00 5.11
N PHE A 42 10.18 4.94 5.75
CA PHE A 42 9.37 3.90 5.09
C PHE A 42 8.09 4.49 4.47
N LEU A 43 7.32 5.25 5.24
CA LEU A 43 6.09 5.87 4.75
C LEU A 43 6.40 6.90 3.66
N ALA A 44 7.43 7.73 3.84
CA ALA A 44 7.85 8.71 2.84
C ALA A 44 8.18 8.04 1.48
N ASN A 45 8.88 6.90 1.49
CA ASN A 45 9.18 6.13 0.28
C ASN A 45 7.93 5.51 -0.35
N ALA A 46 7.03 4.96 0.46
CA ALA A 46 5.76 4.41 -0.05
C ALA A 46 4.91 5.51 -0.72
N ILE A 47 4.78 6.66 -0.05
CA ILE A 47 4.02 7.82 -0.54
C ILE A 47 4.66 8.40 -1.81
N TYR A 48 6.00 8.45 -1.87
CA TYR A 48 6.72 8.83 -3.08
C TYR A 48 6.33 7.94 -4.26
N GLY A 49 6.38 6.62 -4.10
CA GLY A 49 5.96 5.68 -5.14
C GLY A 49 4.51 5.84 -5.56
N PHE A 50 3.59 6.00 -4.59
CA PHE A 50 2.18 6.24 -4.87
C PHE A 50 1.95 7.52 -5.68
N GLY A 51 2.60 8.61 -5.29
CA GLY A 51 2.47 9.89 -5.99
C GLY A 51 3.08 9.86 -7.39
N ARG A 52 4.26 9.25 -7.56
CA ARG A 52 4.88 9.07 -8.87
C ARG A 52 4.01 8.23 -9.80
N ARG A 53 3.45 7.13 -9.29
CA ARG A 53 2.53 6.27 -10.04
C ARG A 53 1.30 7.04 -10.50
N ARG A 54 0.67 7.82 -9.62
CA ARG A 54 -0.50 8.65 -9.97
C ARG A 54 -0.19 9.76 -10.96
N GLN A 55 0.95 10.42 -10.83
CA GLN A 55 1.38 11.44 -11.80
C GLN A 55 1.47 10.85 -13.20
N LEU A 56 2.04 9.65 -13.34
CA LEU A 56 2.21 8.98 -14.63
C LEU A 56 0.89 8.52 -15.26
N GLU A 57 -0.06 8.05 -14.46
CA GLU A 57 -1.30 7.45 -14.99
C GLU A 57 -2.48 8.40 -15.10
N GLN A 58 -2.60 9.33 -14.16
CA GLN A 58 -3.80 10.13 -13.96
C GLN A 58 -3.54 11.63 -14.13
N ASN A 59 -2.30 12.02 -14.45
CA ASN A 59 -1.85 13.42 -14.46
C ASN A 59 -2.22 14.19 -13.18
N ALA A 60 -2.36 13.47 -12.06
CA ALA A 60 -2.78 14.03 -10.80
C ALA A 60 -1.60 14.71 -10.10
N THR A 61 -1.76 15.98 -9.75
CA THR A 61 -0.75 16.78 -9.05
C THR A 61 -0.99 16.89 -7.54
N VAL A 62 -2.20 16.59 -7.08
CA VAL A 62 -2.59 16.64 -5.66
C VAL A 62 -3.26 15.33 -5.28
N ILE A 63 -2.84 14.76 -4.15
CA ILE A 63 -3.40 13.53 -3.59
C ILE A 63 -4.16 13.90 -2.30
N PRO A 64 -5.45 13.56 -2.18
CA PRO A 64 -6.20 13.78 -0.95
C PRO A 64 -5.54 13.09 0.26
N GLY A 65 -5.50 13.77 1.41
CA GLY A 65 -4.79 13.25 2.59
C GLY A 65 -5.39 11.95 3.16
N ASN A 66 -6.71 11.76 3.05
CA ASN A 66 -7.38 10.52 3.42
C ASN A 66 -6.91 9.34 2.54
N GLU A 67 -6.78 9.54 1.23
CA GLU A 67 -6.28 8.51 0.31
C GLU A 67 -4.83 8.11 0.63
N VAL A 68 -4.00 9.06 1.09
CA VAL A 68 -2.63 8.76 1.53
C VAL A 68 -2.63 7.84 2.74
N GLY A 69 -3.51 8.09 3.72
CA GLY A 69 -3.66 7.26 4.91
C GLY A 69 -4.10 5.83 4.57
N ASP A 70 -5.13 5.70 3.73
CA ASP A 70 -5.62 4.41 3.26
C ASP A 70 -4.52 3.66 2.49
N PHE A 71 -3.85 4.33 1.55
CA PHE A 71 -2.76 3.75 0.79
C PHE A 71 -1.64 3.22 1.69
N CYS A 72 -1.24 3.95 2.72
CA CYS A 72 -0.18 3.51 3.63
C CYS A 72 -0.54 2.20 4.33
N ASN A 73 -1.80 2.08 4.78
CA ASN A 73 -2.30 0.85 5.40
C ASN A 73 -2.31 -0.31 4.39
N GLU A 74 -2.80 -0.07 3.17
CA GLU A 74 -2.81 -1.08 2.11
C GLU A 74 -1.40 -1.52 1.69
N PHE A 75 -0.46 -0.57 1.59
CA PHE A 75 0.92 -0.85 1.23
C PHE A 75 1.58 -1.78 2.26
N ILE A 76 1.43 -1.49 3.55
CA ILE A 76 1.91 -2.36 4.63
C ILE A 76 1.31 -3.76 4.52
N LEU A 77 -0.01 -3.85 4.28
CA LEU A 77 -0.70 -5.13 4.11
C LEU A 77 -0.13 -5.93 2.94
N LYS A 78 0.07 -5.31 1.77
CA LYS A 78 0.65 -5.96 0.58
C LYS A 78 2.04 -6.51 0.87
N ILE A 79 2.92 -5.73 1.51
CA ILE A 79 4.26 -6.21 1.91
C ILE A 79 4.17 -7.40 2.88
N GLN A 80 3.26 -7.34 3.86
CA GLN A 80 3.07 -8.44 4.82
C GLN A 80 2.57 -9.73 4.15
N LEU A 81 1.68 -9.61 3.15
CA LEU A 81 1.18 -10.76 2.39
C LEU A 81 2.32 -11.49 1.68
N VAL A 82 3.21 -10.74 1.02
CA VAL A 82 4.39 -11.29 0.34
C VAL A 82 5.33 -11.96 1.33
N ASN A 83 5.66 -11.29 2.44
CA ASN A 83 6.59 -11.86 3.43
C ASN A 83 6.04 -13.13 4.10
N ARG A 84 4.71 -13.23 4.27
CA ARG A 84 4.00 -14.42 4.77
C ARG A 84 3.85 -15.52 3.71
N ASN A 85 4.30 -15.28 2.48
CA ASN A 85 4.14 -16.19 1.34
C ASN A 85 2.68 -16.61 1.11
N ARG A 86 1.74 -15.69 1.36
CA ARG A 86 0.33 -15.92 1.04
C ARG A 86 0.14 -15.78 -0.46
N ARG A 87 -0.09 -16.91 -1.14
CA ARG A 87 -0.43 -16.91 -2.56
C ARG A 87 -1.89 -16.48 -2.71
N LEU A 88 -2.09 -15.31 -3.29
CA LEU A 88 -3.40 -14.86 -3.74
C LEU A 88 -3.55 -15.19 -5.22
N THR A 89 -4.77 -15.50 -5.64
CA THR A 89 -5.09 -15.73 -7.06
C THR A 89 -5.09 -14.44 -7.88
N VAL A 90 -5.07 -13.29 -7.18
CA VAL A 90 -5.15 -11.96 -7.77
C VAL A 90 -3.90 -11.19 -7.39
N SER A 91 -3.32 -10.52 -8.39
CA SER A 91 -2.18 -9.63 -8.25
C SER A 91 -2.66 -8.20 -7.99
N PHE A 92 -1.92 -7.47 -7.15
CA PHE A 92 -2.25 -6.09 -6.78
C PHE A 92 -1.06 -5.18 -7.05
N PRO A 93 -1.28 -4.01 -7.69
CA PRO A 93 -0.24 -2.99 -7.83
C PRO A 93 0.24 -2.54 -6.46
N LEU A 94 1.56 -2.52 -6.28
CA LEU A 94 2.16 -2.22 -4.99
C LEU A 94 1.95 -0.75 -4.62
N PHE A 95 2.14 0.15 -5.59
CA PHE A 95 2.08 1.60 -5.42
C PHE A 95 0.75 2.23 -5.89
N GLU A 96 -0.36 1.50 -5.83
CA GLU A 96 -1.69 2.06 -6.09
C GLU A 96 -2.65 1.72 -4.96
N LEU A 97 -3.65 2.57 -4.75
CA LEU A 97 -4.74 2.30 -3.84
C LEU A 97 -5.74 1.37 -4.54
N VAL A 98 -5.96 0.19 -3.97
CA VAL A 98 -6.88 -0.83 -4.53
C VAL A 98 -8.28 -0.66 -3.93
N GLY A 99 -8.36 -0.20 -2.68
CA GLY A 99 -9.60 0.14 -2.01
C GLY A 99 -10.10 -0.96 -1.08
N ARG A 100 -10.73 -0.52 0.01
CA ARG A 100 -11.24 -1.36 1.09
C ARG A 100 -12.17 -2.48 0.62
N ASP A 101 -13.13 -2.18 -0.26
CA ASP A 101 -14.12 -3.15 -0.73
C ASP A 101 -13.46 -4.34 -1.44
N VAL A 102 -12.41 -4.06 -2.22
CA VAL A 102 -11.63 -5.11 -2.88
C VAL A 102 -10.90 -5.95 -1.86
N LEU A 103 -10.24 -5.31 -0.87
CA LEU A 103 -9.52 -6.03 0.18
C LEU A 103 -10.44 -6.90 1.04
N VAL A 104 -11.66 -6.43 1.34
CA VAL A 104 -12.71 -7.21 2.04
C VAL A 104 -13.17 -8.38 1.19
N LYS A 105 -13.43 -8.17 -0.10
CA LYS A 105 -13.83 -9.23 -1.04
C LYS A 105 -12.84 -10.39 -1.09
N PHE A 106 -11.55 -10.11 -0.90
CA PHE A 106 -10.49 -11.12 -0.85
C PHE A 106 -10.16 -11.60 0.58
N GLY A 107 -10.91 -11.19 1.60
CA GLY A 107 -10.71 -11.61 2.99
C GLY A 107 -9.36 -11.17 3.57
N LEU A 108 -8.79 -10.08 3.08
CA LEU A 108 -7.48 -9.57 3.52
C LEU A 108 -7.60 -8.66 4.74
N ILE A 109 -8.78 -8.06 4.93
CA ILE A 109 -9.16 -7.23 6.08
C ILE A 109 -10.60 -7.56 6.49
N GLU A 110 -10.96 -7.24 7.72
CA GLU A 110 -12.33 -7.41 8.21
C GLU A 110 -13.26 -6.34 7.62
N GLY A 111 -14.39 -6.79 7.07
CA GLY A 111 -15.47 -5.93 6.66
C GLY A 111 -16.26 -5.46 7.87
N HIS A 112 -15.82 -4.42 8.57
CA HIS A 112 -16.76 -3.63 9.36
C HIS A 112 -17.66 -2.87 8.39
N VAL A 113 -18.79 -3.49 8.05
CA VAL A 113 -19.99 -2.76 7.65
C VAL A 113 -20.56 -2.24 8.96
N ASN A 114 -20.50 -0.93 9.19
CA ASN A 114 -21.41 -0.32 10.15
C ASN A 114 -22.80 -0.48 9.55
N THR A 115 -23.46 -1.59 9.87
CA THR A 115 -24.91 -1.60 9.94
C THR A 115 -25.25 -0.84 11.21
N ASP A 116 -25.18 0.49 11.15
CA ASP A 116 -26.10 1.27 11.96
C ASP A 116 -27.47 0.95 11.40
N ILE A 117 -28.13 0.13 12.20
CA ILE A 117 -29.41 -0.51 11.94
C ILE A 117 -30.42 0.57 11.62
N ILE A 118 -30.99 0.42 10.42
CA ILE A 118 -32.32 0.87 10.07
C ILE A 118 -33.28 0.39 11.18
N GLY A 119 -33.95 1.32 11.86
CA GLY A 119 -35.22 1.05 12.53
C GLY A 119 -35.16 0.88 14.05
N SER A 120 -35.40 1.98 14.75
CA SER A 120 -36.34 1.98 15.87
C SER A 120 -37.26 3.17 15.67
N ALA A 121 -38.23 2.96 14.78
CA ALA A 121 -39.50 3.66 14.88
C ALA A 121 -40.30 2.90 15.94
N GLU A 122 -40.38 3.45 17.14
CA GLU A 122 -41.52 3.35 18.06
C GLU A 122 -41.66 4.68 18.80
#